data_AF-K2BV85-F1
#
_entry.id   AF-K2BV85-F1
#
_cell.length_a   1.000
_cell.length_b   1.000
_cell.length_c   1.000
_cell.angle_alpha   90.00
_cell.angle_beta   90.00
_cell.angle_gamma   90.00
#
_symmetry.space_group_name_H-M   'P 1'
#
loop_
_entity.id
_entity.type
_entity.pdbx_description
1 polymer ?
#
loop_
_entity_poly.entity_id
_entity_poly.type
_entity_poly.pdbx_seq_one_letter_code
_entity_poly.pdbx_strand_id
1 'polypeptide(L)' 'MPHLIIIAGSNGSGKTSAAPALLQDALHVDDFVNADVIAQGLCAFQPEKAAIRPSVSEAATSLHFN' A
#
# COMPACT_ATOMS: atom_id res chain seq x y z
N MET A 1 14.77 11.78 7.14
CA MET A 1 15.10 10.39 7.57
C MET A 1 13.96 9.52 7.10
N PRO A 2 14.20 8.34 6.50
CA PRO A 2 13.10 7.52 6.01
C PRO A 2 12.33 6.92 7.19
N HIS A 3 11.00 7.03 7.14
CA HIS A 3 10.10 6.36 8.08
C HIS A 3 9.64 5.02 7.48
N LEU A 4 9.43 4.00 8.30
CA LEU A 4 8.84 2.74 7.83
C LEU A 4 7.59 2.48 8.65
N ILE A 5 6.44 2.42 7.98
CA ILE A 5 5.14 2.25 8.61
C ILE A 5 4.52 0.97 8.08
N ILE A 6 4.16 0.07 8.99
CA ILE A 6 3.53 -1.22 8.67
C ILE A 6 2.14 -1.24 9.33
N ILE A 7 1.09 -1.31 8.51
CA ILE A 7 -0.29 -1.48 8.99
C ILE A 7 -0.65 -2.97 8.89
N ALA A 8 -0.62 -3.68 10.01
CA ALA A 8 -0.85 -5.13 10.09
C ALA A 8 -2.13 -5.50 10.87
N GLY A 9 -2.61 -6.73 10.70
CA GLY A 9 -3.89 -7.22 11.26
C GLY A 9 -4.48 -8.36 10.43
N SER A 10 -5.48 -9.07 10.96
CA SER A 10 -6.13 -10.19 10.25
C SER A 10 -6.95 -9.73 9.04
N ASN A 11 -7.28 -10.66 8.14
CA ASN A 11 -8.19 -10.38 7.04
C ASN A 11 -9.54 -9.90 7.62
N GLY A 12 -10.06 -8.79 7.11
CA GLY A 12 -11.28 -8.16 7.64
C GLY A 12 -11.10 -7.23 8.85
N SER A 13 -9.88 -7.02 9.39
CA SER A 13 -9.65 -6.10 10.52
C SER A 13 -9.74 -4.60 10.16
N GLY A 14 -10.09 -4.27 8.91
CA GLY A 14 -10.25 -2.89 8.45
C GLY A 14 -8.96 -2.17 8.00
N LYS A 15 -7.83 -2.88 7.83
CA LYS A 15 -6.53 -2.27 7.43
C LYS A 15 -6.66 -1.38 6.19
N THR A 16 -7.19 -1.93 5.10
CA THR A 16 -7.37 -1.21 3.84
C THR A 16 -8.33 -0.03 3.97
N SER A 17 -9.36 -0.18 4.81
CA SER A 17 -10.36 0.88 5.05
C SER A 17 -9.81 2.02 5.89
N ALA A 18 -8.95 1.73 6.88
CA ALA A 18 -8.39 2.72 7.80
C ALA A 18 -7.09 3.37 7.28
N ALA A 19 -6.36 2.69 6.39
CA ALA A 19 -5.06 3.17 5.90
C ALA A 19 -5.11 4.59 5.28
N PRO A 20 -6.11 4.98 4.46
CA PRO A 20 -6.16 6.33 3.93
C PRO A 20 -6.23 7.41 5.01
N ALA A 21 -7.11 7.26 6.00
CA ALA A 21 -7.25 8.22 7.10
C ALA A 21 -6.00 8.23 8.00
N LEU A 22 -5.39 7.07 8.25
CA LEU A 22 -4.15 7.00 9.04
C LEU A 22 -2.98 7.68 8.31
N LEU A 23 -2.84 7.46 7.01
CA LEU A 23 -1.72 7.99 6.23
C LEU A 23 -1.92 9.48 5.92
N GLN A 24 -3.09 9.89 5.43
CA GLN A 24 -3.34 11.28 5.02
C GLN A 24 -3.62 12.19 6.22
N ASP A 25 -4.56 11.80 7.09
CA ASP A 25 -5.05 12.72 8.13
C ASP A 25 -4.18 12.69 9.39
N ALA A 26 -3.72 11.52 9.82
CA ALA A 26 -2.98 11.37 11.07
C ALA A 26 -1.46 11.48 10.91
N LEU A 27 -0.92 10.99 9.80
CA LEU A 27 0.52 10.96 9.53
C LEU A 27 0.96 12.00 8.51
N HIS A 28 0.03 12.75 7.91
CA HIS A 28 0.28 13.81 6.93
C HIS A 28 1.19 13.34 5.78
N VAL A 29 0.90 12.15 5.26
CA VAL A 29 1.60 11.59 4.10
C VAL A 29 1.00 12.18 2.83
N ASP A 30 1.69 13.17 2.28
CA ASP A 30 1.29 13.85 1.04
C ASP A 30 1.52 12.95 -0.20
N ASP A 31 2.65 12.24 -0.23
CA ASP A 31 3.05 11.38 -1.34
C ASP A 31 2.89 9.90 -0.97
N PHE A 32 1.90 9.23 -1.59
CA PHE A 32 1.60 7.82 -1.38
C PHE A 32 1.81 7.00 -2.67
N VAL A 33 2.74 6.05 -2.63
CA VAL A 33 3.03 5.16 -3.76
C VAL A 33 2.40 3.78 -3.52
N ASN A 34 1.39 3.44 -4.30
CA ASN A 34 0.71 2.15 -4.24
C ASN A 34 1.17 1.22 -5.37
N ALA A 35 1.73 0.07 -5.02
CA ALA A 35 2.20 -0.94 -5.98
C ALA A 35 1.07 -1.52 -6.86
N ASP A 36 -0.15 -1.66 -6.33
CA ASP A 36 -1.29 -2.17 -7.10
C ASP A 36 -1.76 -1.17 -8.15
N VAL A 37 -1.75 0.12 -7.80
CA VAL A 37 -2.08 1.22 -8.73
C VAL A 37 -1.04 1.29 -9.84
N ILE A 38 0.24 1.12 -9.51
CA ILE A 38 1.32 1.02 -10.50
C ILE A 38 1.09 -0.17 -11.43
N ALA A 39 0.80 -1.36 -10.89
CA ALA A 39 0.58 -2.56 -11.68
C ALA A 39 -0.64 -2.42 -12.62
N GLN A 40 -1.73 -1.79 -12.15
CA GLN A 40 -2.88 -1.46 -12.99
C GLN A 40 -2.52 -0.47 -14.10
N GLY A 41 -1.72 0.55 -13.81
CA GLY A 41 -1.25 1.49 -14.82
C GLY A 41 -0.36 0.84 -15.90
N LEU A 42 0.49 -0.10 -15.50
CA LEU A 42 1.40 -0.82 -16.42
C LEU A 42 0.71 -1.90 -17.23
N CYS A 43 -0.26 -2.61 -16.67
CA CYS A 43 -0.95 -3.74 -17.30
C CYS A 43 -2.46 -3.66 -17.06
N ALA A 44 -3.13 -2.71 -17.71
CA ALA A 44 -4.54 -2.38 -17.47
C ALA A 44 -5.51 -3.58 -17.48
N PHE A 45 -5.28 -4.58 -18.34
CA PHE A 45 -6.15 -5.75 -18.46
C PHE A 45 -5.66 -6.99 -17.70
N GLN A 46 -4.38 -7.01 -17.30
CA GLN A 46 -3.74 -8.14 -16.61
C GLN A 46 -2.73 -7.63 -15.56
N PRO A 47 -3.17 -6.87 -14.54
CA PRO A 47 -2.29 -6.22 -13.56
C PRO A 47 -1.39 -7.22 -12.82
N GLU A 48 -1.85 -8.45 -12.64
CA GLU A 48 -1.13 -9.54 -11.99
C GLU A 48 0.20 -9.91 -12.67
N LYS A 49 0.37 -9.56 -13.95
CA LYS A 49 1.62 -9.75 -14.67
C LYS A 49 2.68 -8.71 -14.33
N ALA A 50 2.26 -7.52 -13.90
CA ALA A 50 3.13 -6.46 -13.42
C ALA A 50 3.26 -6.44 -11.89
N ALA A 51 2.35 -7.11 -11.18
CA ALA A 51 2.37 -7.17 -9.73
C ALA A 51 3.58 -7.95 -9.21
N ILE A 52 4.40 -7.28 -8.40
CA ILE A 52 5.42 -7.95 -7.58
C ILE A 52 4.67 -8.62 -6.43
N ARG A 53 4.43 -9.93 -6.55
CA ARG A 53 3.67 -10.71 -5.56
C ARG A 53 4.37 -10.65 -4.18
N PRO A 54 3.78 -10.04 -3.14
CA PRO A 54 4.33 -10.14 -1.79
C PRO A 54 4.14 -11.59 -1.30
N SER A 55 5.16 -12.18 -0.68
CA SER A 55 5.06 -13.51 -0.05
C SER A 55 4.23 -13.52 1.23
N VAL A 56 3.81 -12.35 1.71
CA VAL A 56 2.94 -12.16 2.87
C VAL A 56 1.53 -11.79 2.39
N SER A 57 0.59 -12.66 2.71
CA SER A 57 -0.85 -12.46 2.52
C SER A 57 -1.29 -11.16 3.23
N GLU A 58 -1.69 -10.17 2.43
CA GLU A 58 -2.34 -8.91 2.80
C GLU A 58 -1.55 -7.89 3.66
N ALA A 59 -1.45 -6.67 3.11
CA ALA A 59 -1.05 -5.42 3.76
C ALA A 59 0.44 -5.25 4.10
N ALA A 60 1.27 -5.07 3.08
CA ALA A 60 2.50 -4.32 3.22
C ALA A 60 2.63 -3.35 2.04
N THR A 61 1.96 -2.19 2.14
CA THR A 61 2.32 -1.06 1.30
C THR A 61 3.65 -0.53 1.84
N SER A 62 4.74 -0.93 1.20
CA SER A 62 6.06 -0.39 1.49
C SER A 62 6.09 1.07 1.05
N LEU A 63 6.12 1.99 2.01
CA LEU A 63 6.19 3.43 1.76
C LEU A 63 7.64 3.91 1.89
N HIS A 64 8.19 4.42 0.80
CA HIS A 64 9.40 5.25 0.84
C HIS A 64 8.98 6.70 1.10
N PHE A 65 9.56 7.32 2.13
CA PHE A 65 9.42 8.74 2.42
C PHE A 65 10.69 9.47 1.96
N ASN A 66 10.53 10.61 1.28
CA ASN A 66 11.62 11.56 1.04
C ASN A 66 11.74 12.51 2.23
#